data_AF-A0A7Y5X414-F1
#
_entry.id   AF-A0A7Y5X414-F1
#
_cell.length_a   1.000
_cell.length_b   1.000
_cell.length_c   1.000
_cell.angle_alpha   90.00
_cell.angle_beta   90.00
_cell.angle_gamma   90.00
#
_symmetry.space_group_name_H-M   'P 1'
#
loop_
_entity.id
_entity.type
_entity.pdbx_description
1 polymer ?
#
loop_
_entity_poly.entity_id
_entity_poly.type
_entity_poly.pdbx_seq_one_letter_code
_entity_poly.pdbx_strand_id
1 'polypeptide(L)'
;MRTLVFLSIVVTSGVLATTAAADGLPVLGIDVGQVGVTVPGSPERIVTINEGRWTLVERIARSGGRVRGFTRVKGTFTIPAVAYDSSASGLSADGKTLVLIEPRRAFPRATTRFALLDARGLGLYRTITLRGDFSFDALSPHGWTMYLVNYTRPSDPTRYSVRAYDLRANRLLPKPIVDPAEHSDKMRGSPITRLMSADGRWAYTLYDGAGSEPFVHALDTARGTAHCIDLEMLAGRADLWSLELRGGAAGKPVRVVSSGSPVAVLDTTTFAASVPRTHGRPWALFIAALLGVLALVTVPAWVRGSDGRARADHRRGAQARRLRPRGRSRGLRVADPRRRG
;
A
#
# COMPACT_ATOMS: atom_id res chain seq x y z
N MET A 1 -64.07 -24.80 32.67
CA MET A 1 -62.80 -24.86 31.92
C MET A 1 -62.12 -23.50 32.04
N ARG A 2 -60.95 -23.41 32.68
CA ARG A 2 -60.19 -22.15 32.87
C ARG A 2 -59.10 -22.09 31.81
N THR A 3 -59.22 -21.15 30.87
CA THR A 3 -58.27 -20.98 29.77
C THR A 3 -57.03 -20.25 30.29
N LEU A 4 -55.89 -20.94 30.34
CA LEU A 4 -54.58 -20.37 30.64
C LEU A 4 -54.04 -19.69 29.38
N VAL A 5 -53.85 -18.37 29.43
CA VAL A 5 -53.16 -17.60 28.39
C VAL A 5 -51.67 -17.56 28.75
N PHE A 6 -50.85 -18.27 27.98
CA PHE A 6 -49.39 -18.17 28.04
C PHE A 6 -48.95 -16.90 27.32
N LEU A 7 -48.41 -15.93 28.07
CA LEU A 7 -47.78 -14.73 27.52
C LEU A 7 -46.29 -15.01 27.28
N SER A 8 -45.94 -15.26 26.02
CA SER A 8 -44.55 -15.41 25.59
C SER A 8 -43.84 -14.06 25.62
N ILE A 9 -42.94 -13.86 26.59
CA ILE A 9 -42.04 -12.70 26.63
C ILE A 9 -40.91 -12.94 25.63
N VAL A 10 -40.96 -12.26 24.49
CA VAL A 10 -39.84 -12.18 23.54
C VAL A 10 -38.84 -11.15 24.06
N VAL A 11 -37.75 -11.62 24.67
CA VAL A 11 -36.60 -10.77 25.02
C VAL A 11 -35.85 -10.47 23.74
N THR A 12 -36.08 -9.27 23.20
CA THR A 12 -35.36 -8.78 22.02
C THR A 12 -34.05 -8.16 22.51
N SER A 13 -32.96 -8.92 22.43
CA SER A 13 -31.60 -8.43 22.71
C SER A 13 -31.16 -7.44 21.63
N GLY A 14 -31.46 -6.16 21.83
CA GLY A 14 -30.98 -5.08 20.98
C GLY A 14 -29.47 -4.91 21.16
N VAL A 15 -28.67 -5.53 20.28
CA VAL A 15 -27.26 -5.16 20.10
C VAL A 15 -27.24 -3.78 19.46
N LEU A 16 -27.05 -2.74 20.27
CA LEU A 16 -26.73 -1.41 19.74
C LEU A 16 -25.37 -1.51 19.06
N ALA A 17 -25.37 -1.54 17.73
CA ALA A 17 -24.16 -1.36 16.94
C ALA A 17 -23.58 0.01 17.29
N THR A 18 -22.50 0.02 18.08
CA THR A 18 -21.73 1.24 18.31
C THR A 18 -21.17 1.68 16.96
N THR A 19 -21.56 2.88 16.52
CA THR A 19 -21.01 3.47 15.31
C THR A 19 -19.52 3.72 15.55
N ALA A 20 -18.69 2.88 14.93
CA ALA A 20 -17.25 3.08 14.87
C ALA A 20 -16.99 4.43 14.19
N ALA A 21 -16.40 5.36 14.93
CA ALA A 21 -16.15 6.72 14.46
C ALA A 21 -14.70 6.82 14.01
N ALA A 22 -14.51 7.31 12.79
CA ALA A 22 -13.24 7.24 12.08
C ALA A 22 -12.21 8.26 12.50
N ASP A 23 -10.92 7.95 12.36
CA ASP A 23 -9.92 8.85 12.88
C ASP A 23 -8.55 8.82 12.21
N GLY A 24 -8.26 9.91 11.51
CA GLY A 24 -6.94 10.25 10.99
C GLY A 24 -6.93 10.63 9.50
N LEU A 25 -8.02 10.42 8.77
CA LEU A 25 -8.11 10.77 7.36
C LEU A 25 -9.21 11.82 7.14
N PRO A 26 -9.26 12.51 6.00
CA PRO A 26 -10.32 13.49 5.73
C PRO A 26 -11.65 12.81 5.34
N VAL A 27 -11.77 11.50 5.59
CA VAL A 27 -12.96 10.69 5.38
C VAL A 27 -13.55 10.22 6.71
N LEU A 28 -14.85 9.94 6.68
CA LEU A 28 -15.57 9.29 7.77
C LEU A 28 -15.62 7.78 7.49
N GLY A 29 -15.68 6.96 8.53
CA GLY A 29 -15.83 5.49 8.46
C GLY A 29 -14.60 4.60 8.64
N ILE A 30 -13.36 5.10 8.65
CA ILE A 30 -12.14 4.29 8.94
C ILE A 30 -11.77 4.37 10.43
N ASP A 31 -12.11 3.31 11.17
CA ASP A 31 -11.76 3.14 12.58
C ASP A 31 -10.94 1.87 12.77
N VAL A 32 -9.72 2.03 13.25
CA VAL A 32 -8.78 0.93 13.52
C VAL A 32 -8.63 0.65 15.01
N GLY A 33 -9.46 1.29 15.85
CA GLY A 33 -9.42 1.15 17.30
C GLY A 33 -9.50 -0.30 17.77
N GLN A 34 -10.45 -1.07 17.24
CA GLN A 34 -10.64 -2.47 17.63
C GLN A 34 -9.60 -3.42 17.01
N VAL A 35 -9.05 -3.08 15.84
CA VAL A 35 -7.94 -3.82 15.20
C VAL A 35 -6.68 -3.67 16.06
N GLY A 36 -6.44 -2.44 16.50
CA GLY A 36 -5.35 -2.09 17.39
C GLY A 36 -4.07 -1.66 16.70
N VAL A 37 -3.12 -1.22 17.51
CA VAL A 37 -1.75 -0.86 17.11
C VAL A 37 -0.76 -1.74 17.85
N THR A 38 0.33 -2.08 17.17
CA THR A 38 1.46 -2.83 17.73
C THR A 38 2.75 -2.37 17.07
N VAL A 39 3.89 -2.77 17.64
CA VAL A 39 5.22 -2.54 17.06
C VAL A 39 5.90 -3.87 16.77
N PRO A 40 6.83 -3.93 15.81
CA PRO A 40 7.59 -5.14 15.51
C PRO A 40 8.20 -5.77 16.76
N GLY A 41 8.08 -7.09 16.90
CA GLY A 41 8.58 -7.85 18.05
C GLY A 41 7.74 -7.76 19.32
N SER A 42 6.76 -6.85 19.42
CA SER A 42 5.89 -6.78 20.60
C SER A 42 4.99 -8.02 20.69
N PRO A 43 4.92 -8.67 21.88
CA PRO A 43 3.96 -9.75 22.13
C PRO A 43 2.54 -9.21 22.38
N GLU A 44 2.37 -7.89 22.43
CA GLU A 44 1.14 -7.21 22.81
C GLU A 44 0.69 -6.24 21.72
N ARG A 45 -0.63 -6.07 21.58
CA ARG A 45 -1.26 -4.99 20.81
C ARG A 45 -2.11 -4.15 21.75
N ILE A 46 -2.29 -2.89 21.41
CA ILE A 46 -3.20 -2.00 22.14
C ILE A 46 -4.42 -1.76 21.27
N VAL A 47 -5.62 -1.83 21.85
CA VAL A 47 -6.89 -1.54 21.18
C VAL A 47 -7.63 -0.44 21.93
N THR A 48 -8.57 0.21 21.24
CA THR A 48 -9.50 1.18 21.82
C THR A 48 -10.94 0.78 21.51
N ILE A 49 -11.79 0.85 22.52
CA ILE A 49 -13.23 0.56 22.42
C ILE A 49 -13.98 1.80 22.92
N ASN A 50 -14.92 2.29 22.11
CA ASN A 50 -15.77 3.43 22.46
C ASN A 50 -16.91 2.97 23.38
N GLU A 51 -16.95 3.48 24.61
CA GLU A 51 -18.00 3.27 25.63
C GLU A 51 -18.87 4.55 25.80
N GLY A 52 -19.02 5.33 24.72
CA GLY A 52 -19.80 6.56 24.70
C GLY A 52 -19.03 7.77 25.27
N ARG A 53 -19.12 8.00 26.58
CA ARG A 53 -18.42 9.12 27.25
C ARG A 53 -16.98 8.78 27.63
N TRP A 54 -16.58 7.53 27.43
CA TRP A 54 -15.28 6.99 27.77
C TRP A 54 -14.74 6.18 26.58
N THR A 55 -13.43 6.12 26.48
CA THR A 55 -12.71 5.15 25.66
C THR A 55 -12.03 4.16 26.59
N LEU A 56 -12.37 2.89 26.46
CA LEU A 56 -11.62 1.79 27.04
C LEU A 56 -10.38 1.55 26.20
N VAL A 57 -9.21 1.57 26.82
CA VAL A 57 -7.93 1.24 26.18
C VAL A 57 -7.44 -0.06 26.78
N GLU A 58 -7.22 -1.08 25.97
CA GLU A 58 -6.77 -2.39 26.44
C GLU A 58 -5.44 -2.76 25.80
N ARG A 59 -4.53 -3.29 26.61
CA ARG A 59 -3.33 -3.96 26.12
C ARG A 59 -3.57 -5.46 26.15
N ILE A 60 -3.49 -6.09 24.99
CA ILE A 60 -3.90 -7.47 24.76
C ILE A 60 -2.70 -8.27 24.27
N ALA A 61 -2.45 -9.44 24.87
CA ALA A 61 -1.49 -10.39 24.37
C ALA A 61 -1.92 -10.87 22.98
N ARG A 62 -1.04 -10.73 21.99
CA ARG A 62 -1.30 -11.14 20.60
C ARG A 62 -1.47 -12.66 20.50
N SER A 63 -0.76 -13.40 21.35
CA SER A 63 -1.00 -14.83 21.56
C SER A 63 -2.16 -15.03 22.54
N GLY A 64 -3.20 -15.74 22.10
CA GLY A 64 -4.34 -16.13 22.93
C GLY A 64 -5.32 -15.01 23.31
N GLY A 65 -5.04 -13.74 23.04
CA GLY A 65 -5.98 -12.64 23.22
C GLY A 65 -6.23 -12.21 24.67
N ARG A 66 -5.38 -12.63 25.62
CA ARG A 66 -5.53 -12.26 27.04
C ARG A 66 -5.32 -10.75 27.25
N VAL A 67 -6.24 -10.09 27.93
CA VAL A 67 -6.08 -8.70 28.40
C VAL A 67 -5.00 -8.67 29.50
N ARG A 68 -3.99 -7.83 29.30
CA ARG A 68 -2.80 -7.68 30.17
C ARG A 68 -2.88 -6.44 31.05
N GLY A 69 -3.66 -5.47 30.62
CA GLY A 69 -3.97 -4.26 31.35
C GLY A 69 -5.01 -3.46 30.57
N PHE A 70 -5.75 -2.62 31.27
CA PHE A 70 -6.72 -1.72 30.67
C PHE A 70 -6.83 -0.43 31.47
N THR A 71 -7.34 0.62 30.84
CA THR A 71 -7.73 1.88 31.49
C THR A 71 -8.97 2.44 30.81
N ARG A 72 -9.62 3.41 31.46
CA ARG A 72 -10.68 4.21 30.85
C ARG A 72 -10.24 5.66 30.74
N VAL A 73 -10.29 6.19 29.54
CA VAL A 73 -9.99 7.59 29.23
C VAL A 73 -11.30 8.33 29.03
N LYS A 74 -11.46 9.49 29.69
CA LYS A 74 -12.66 10.32 29.52
C LYS A 74 -12.67 10.96 28.13
N GLY A 75 -13.77 10.84 27.41
CA GLY A 75 -13.92 11.33 26.04
C GLY A 75 -13.92 10.20 25.02
N THR A 76 -14.17 10.55 23.76
CA THR A 76 -14.16 9.61 22.65
C THR A 76 -12.84 9.75 21.91
N PHE A 77 -11.99 8.75 22.04
CA PHE A 77 -10.72 8.61 21.36
C PHE A 77 -10.62 7.26 20.68
N THR A 78 -9.84 7.18 19.60
CA THR A 78 -9.48 5.91 18.95
C THR A 78 -8.02 5.93 18.50
N ILE A 79 -7.55 4.77 18.05
CA ILE A 79 -6.22 4.61 17.46
C ILE A 79 -6.23 5.28 16.08
N PRO A 80 -5.24 6.14 15.77
CA PRO A 80 -5.18 6.80 14.48
C PRO A 80 -4.97 5.82 13.32
N ALA A 81 -5.84 5.90 12.32
CA ALA A 81 -5.64 5.36 10.99
C ALA A 81 -4.88 6.37 10.13
N VAL A 82 -3.83 5.93 9.42
CA VAL A 82 -2.91 6.81 8.68
C VAL A 82 -2.91 6.60 7.17
N ALA A 83 -3.66 5.59 6.69
CA ALA A 83 -3.88 5.33 5.27
C ALA A 83 -5.20 4.59 5.05
N TYR A 84 -5.72 4.64 3.81
CA TYR A 84 -7.02 4.10 3.42
C TYR A 84 -7.10 2.57 3.53
N ASP A 85 -5.95 1.88 3.52
CA ASP A 85 -5.83 0.44 3.80
C ASP A 85 -6.02 0.07 5.28
N SER A 86 -6.44 1.02 6.13
CA SER A 86 -6.61 0.84 7.58
C SER A 86 -5.30 0.57 8.32
N SER A 87 -4.17 1.03 7.79
CA SER A 87 -2.92 1.08 8.54
C SER A 87 -3.07 1.91 9.82
N ALA A 88 -2.79 1.29 10.96
CA ALA A 88 -2.86 1.92 12.28
C ALA A 88 -1.51 2.51 12.71
N SER A 89 -1.54 3.59 13.50
CA SER A 89 -0.35 4.18 14.11
C SER A 89 -0.66 4.74 15.51
N GLY A 90 0.26 5.51 16.08
CA GLY A 90 0.10 6.14 17.40
C GLY A 90 0.89 5.51 18.54
N LEU A 91 1.55 4.36 18.33
CA LEU A 91 2.47 3.76 19.31
C LEU A 91 3.93 4.04 18.91
N SER A 92 4.75 4.54 19.84
CA SER A 92 6.18 4.76 19.59
C SER A 92 6.90 3.43 19.38
N ALA A 93 7.97 3.43 18.58
CA ALA A 93 8.74 2.23 18.28
C ALA A 93 9.31 1.55 19.54
N ASP A 94 9.67 2.33 20.55
CA ASP A 94 10.12 1.82 21.85
C ASP A 94 8.97 1.34 22.77
N GLY A 95 7.73 1.41 22.30
CA GLY A 95 6.54 0.89 22.97
C GLY A 95 6.13 1.65 24.23
N LYS A 96 6.57 2.89 24.42
CA LYS A 96 6.32 3.67 25.65
C LYS A 96 5.26 4.75 25.51
N THR A 97 5.11 5.34 24.33
CA THR A 97 4.18 6.45 24.12
C THR A 97 3.05 6.00 23.22
N LEU A 98 1.82 6.15 23.69
CA LEU A 98 0.62 5.95 22.91
C LEU A 98 -0.08 7.30 22.71
N VAL A 99 -0.37 7.62 21.45
CA VAL A 99 -1.20 8.74 21.04
C VAL A 99 -2.48 8.19 20.46
N LEU A 100 -3.60 8.63 21.04
CA LEU A 100 -4.93 8.46 20.50
C LEU A 100 -5.41 9.80 19.97
N ILE A 101 -6.35 9.76 19.04
CA ILE A 101 -6.97 10.94 18.43
C ILE A 101 -8.47 10.91 18.69
N GLU A 102 -9.12 12.07 18.70
CA GLU A 102 -10.58 12.19 18.75
C GLU A 102 -11.18 12.02 17.35
N PRO A 103 -12.11 11.06 17.15
CA PRO A 103 -12.68 10.78 15.84
C PRO A 103 -13.25 11.99 15.12
N ARG A 104 -12.97 12.05 13.83
CA ARG A 104 -13.53 13.07 12.94
C ARG A 104 -15.04 12.87 12.83
N ARG A 105 -15.81 13.92 13.08
CA ARG A 105 -17.27 13.92 12.83
C ARG A 105 -17.66 14.65 11.55
N ALA A 106 -16.84 15.61 11.14
CA ALA A 106 -17.04 16.40 9.93
C ALA A 106 -15.68 16.88 9.38
N PHE A 107 -15.68 17.28 8.11
CA PHE A 107 -14.54 17.93 7.47
C PHE A 107 -14.97 19.30 6.89
N PRO A 108 -14.19 20.38 7.12
CA PRO A 108 -13.08 20.44 8.07
C PRO A 108 -13.57 20.47 9.53
N ARG A 109 -12.68 20.21 10.49
CA ARG A 109 -12.94 20.42 11.92
C ARG A 109 -12.25 21.67 12.46
N ALA A 110 -12.93 22.40 13.34
CA ALA A 110 -12.39 23.61 13.98
C ALA A 110 -11.28 23.31 15.00
N THR A 111 -11.31 22.12 15.61
CA THR A 111 -10.29 21.66 16.55
C THR A 111 -10.04 20.17 16.40
N THR A 112 -8.79 19.75 16.60
CA THR A 112 -8.38 18.34 16.72
C THR A 112 -7.86 18.08 18.13
N ARG A 113 -8.28 16.96 18.74
CA ARG A 113 -7.84 16.56 20.08
C ARG A 113 -7.08 15.24 20.04
N PHE A 114 -6.07 15.13 20.90
CA PHE A 114 -5.26 13.94 21.10
C PHE A 114 -5.18 13.58 22.58
N ALA A 115 -5.20 12.30 22.90
CA ALA A 115 -4.94 11.78 24.24
C ALA A 115 -3.61 11.02 24.26
N LEU A 116 -2.75 11.32 25.23
CA LEU A 116 -1.40 10.78 25.33
C LEU A 116 -1.27 9.94 26.59
N LEU A 117 -0.90 8.68 26.40
CA LEU A 117 -0.80 7.67 27.44
C LEU A 117 0.62 7.09 27.47
N ASP A 118 1.08 6.71 28.67
CA ASP A 118 2.17 5.73 28.79
C ASP A 118 1.65 4.36 28.36
N ALA A 119 2.20 3.79 27.30
CA ALA A 119 1.70 2.55 26.71
C ALA A 119 1.90 1.31 27.62
N ARG A 120 2.82 1.39 28.59
CA ARG A 120 3.12 0.30 29.54
C ARG A 120 2.16 0.28 30.73
N GLY A 121 1.90 1.43 31.35
CA GLY A 121 0.93 1.57 32.45
C GLY A 121 -0.49 1.88 31.99
N LEU A 122 -0.67 2.31 30.74
CA LEU A 122 -1.90 2.93 30.22
C LEU A 122 -2.32 4.18 31.00
N GLY A 123 -1.39 4.85 31.67
CA GLY A 123 -1.66 6.10 32.38
C GLY A 123 -1.80 7.26 31.38
N LEU A 124 -2.99 7.88 31.31
CA LEU A 124 -3.18 9.16 30.62
C LEU A 124 -2.38 10.24 31.34
N TYR A 125 -1.45 10.87 30.63
CA TYR A 125 -0.64 11.95 31.19
C TYR A 125 -0.90 13.31 30.54
N ARG A 126 -1.56 13.36 29.37
CA ARG A 126 -1.88 14.62 28.69
C ARG A 126 -3.01 14.48 27.68
N THR A 127 -3.76 15.56 27.52
CA THR A 127 -4.65 15.77 26.38
C THR A 127 -4.20 17.04 25.66
N ILE A 128 -4.04 16.97 24.34
CA ILE A 128 -3.64 18.10 23.49
C ILE A 128 -4.86 18.51 22.66
N THR A 129 -5.10 19.82 22.55
CA THR A 129 -6.11 20.40 21.66
C THR A 129 -5.43 21.37 20.70
N LEU A 130 -5.59 21.14 19.40
CA LEU A 130 -5.11 22.03 18.35
C LEU A 130 -6.28 22.75 17.70
N ARG A 131 -6.09 24.02 17.35
CA ARG A 131 -7.04 24.77 16.51
C ARG A 131 -6.76 24.47 15.04
N GLY A 132 -7.78 24.09 14.31
CA GLY A 132 -7.69 23.67 12.91
C GLY A 132 -7.85 22.17 12.76
N ASP A 133 -7.78 21.75 11.50
CA ASP A 133 -8.03 20.39 11.10
C ASP A 133 -6.74 19.62 10.90
N PHE A 134 -6.41 18.83 11.92
CA PHE A 134 -5.28 17.93 11.90
C PHE A 134 -5.74 16.48 11.91
N SER A 135 -4.89 15.64 11.35
CA SER A 135 -4.82 14.23 11.69
C SER A 135 -3.42 13.83 12.12
N PHE A 136 -3.34 12.67 12.75
CA PHE A 136 -2.09 12.02 13.10
C PHE A 136 -1.42 11.48 11.83
N ASP A 137 -0.10 11.65 11.72
CA ASP A 137 0.71 11.07 10.65
C ASP A 137 1.64 9.98 11.20
N ALA A 138 2.52 10.34 12.13
CA ALA A 138 3.52 9.44 12.71
C ALA A 138 3.96 9.88 14.10
N LEU A 139 4.72 9.01 14.77
CA LEU A 139 5.41 9.31 16.02
C LEU A 139 6.90 8.97 15.86
N SER A 140 7.77 9.85 16.35
CA SER A 140 9.21 9.55 16.44
C SER A 140 9.47 8.26 17.25
N PRO A 141 10.60 7.57 17.05
CA PRO A 141 10.85 6.25 17.67
C PRO A 141 10.72 6.22 19.20
N HIS A 142 11.07 7.33 19.87
CA HIS A 142 11.00 7.50 21.32
C HIS A 142 9.76 8.25 21.82
N GLY A 143 8.84 8.62 20.92
CA GLY A 143 7.61 9.31 21.32
C GLY A 143 7.77 10.77 21.71
N TRP A 144 8.83 11.47 21.25
CA TRP A 144 9.07 12.87 21.61
C TRP A 144 8.50 13.87 20.61
N THR A 145 8.34 13.46 19.36
CA THR A 145 7.75 14.28 18.29
C THR A 145 6.58 13.53 17.68
N MET A 146 5.43 14.19 17.63
CA MET A 146 4.24 13.75 16.89
C MET A 146 4.16 14.50 15.57
N TYR A 147 4.05 13.77 14.47
CA TYR A 147 3.87 14.33 13.14
C TYR A 147 2.39 14.33 12.79
N LEU A 148 1.97 15.38 12.08
CA LEU A 148 0.57 15.68 11.83
C LEU A 148 0.37 16.05 10.36
N VAL A 149 -0.71 15.57 9.76
CA VAL A 149 -1.23 16.14 8.51
C VAL A 149 -2.15 17.29 8.89
N ASN A 150 -1.85 18.49 8.40
CA ASN A 150 -2.65 19.69 8.59
C ASN A 150 -3.39 20.03 7.30
N TYR A 151 -4.72 19.89 7.30
CA TYR A 151 -5.56 20.17 6.15
C TYR A 151 -5.76 21.68 6.00
N THR A 152 -5.10 22.26 5.02
CA THR A 152 -5.04 23.72 4.84
C THR A 152 -6.17 24.29 4.01
N ARG A 153 -6.91 23.45 3.28
CA ARG A 153 -8.01 23.87 2.40
C ARG A 153 -9.33 23.19 2.78
N PRO A 154 -10.31 23.94 3.30
CA PRO A 154 -11.64 23.43 3.66
C PRO A 154 -12.39 22.69 2.54
N SER A 155 -12.19 23.11 1.29
CA SER A 155 -12.88 22.55 0.13
C SER A 155 -12.07 21.47 -0.60
N ASP A 156 -10.85 21.19 -0.16
CA ASP A 156 -9.92 20.31 -0.86
C ASP A 156 -9.07 19.50 0.14
N PRO A 157 -9.56 18.33 0.57
CA PRO A 157 -8.88 17.50 1.57
C PRO A 157 -7.59 16.87 1.05
N THR A 158 -7.32 16.94 -0.24
CA THR A 158 -6.07 16.45 -0.82
C THR A 158 -4.93 17.45 -0.62
N ARG A 159 -5.20 18.71 -0.25
CA ARG A 159 -4.17 19.74 0.00
C ARG A 159 -3.86 19.87 1.50
N TYR A 160 -2.65 19.50 1.87
CA TYR A 160 -2.22 19.50 3.26
C TYR A 160 -0.75 19.88 3.42
N SER A 161 -0.35 20.14 4.66
CA SER A 161 1.04 20.30 5.05
C SER A 161 1.38 19.31 6.16
N VAL A 162 2.57 18.72 6.12
CA VAL A 162 3.06 17.90 7.24
C VAL A 162 3.64 18.85 8.30
N ARG A 163 3.26 18.66 9.56
CA ARG A 163 3.66 19.48 10.70
C ARG A 163 4.25 18.59 11.78
N ALA A 164 5.14 19.15 12.58
CA ALA A 164 5.70 18.48 13.76
C ALA A 164 5.23 19.17 15.03
N TYR A 165 4.86 18.37 16.02
CA TYR A 165 4.51 18.79 17.36
C TYR A 165 5.54 18.22 18.34
N ASP A 166 6.20 19.09 19.08
CA ASP A 166 7.16 18.73 20.12
C ASP A 166 6.38 18.39 21.40
N LEU A 167 6.37 17.11 21.78
CA LEU A 167 5.64 16.62 22.95
C LEU A 167 6.33 16.97 24.27
N ARG A 168 7.64 17.26 24.24
CA ARG A 168 8.40 17.67 25.43
C ARG A 168 8.17 19.15 25.72
N ALA A 169 8.23 19.99 24.70
CA ALA A 169 7.96 21.41 24.81
C ALA A 169 6.48 21.78 24.71
N ASN A 170 5.60 20.80 24.44
CA ASN A 170 4.15 20.96 24.31
C ASN A 170 3.77 22.08 23.32
N ARG A 171 4.35 22.04 22.12
CA ARG A 171 4.11 23.07 21.09
C ARG A 171 4.14 22.52 19.67
N LEU A 172 3.30 23.10 18.82
CA LEU A 172 3.38 22.91 17.38
C LEU A 172 4.56 23.71 16.83
N LEU A 173 5.44 23.05 16.07
CA LEU A 173 6.57 23.72 15.44
C LEU A 173 6.07 24.58 14.26
N PRO A 174 6.64 25.78 14.04
CA PRO A 174 6.09 26.75 13.10
C PRO A 174 6.26 26.33 11.64
N LYS A 175 7.38 25.69 11.30
CA LYS A 175 7.69 25.31 9.92
C LYS A 175 7.04 23.97 9.55
N PRO A 176 6.49 23.83 8.33
CA PRO A 176 6.10 22.53 7.82
C PRO A 176 7.34 21.67 7.51
N ILE A 177 7.12 20.36 7.50
CA ILE A 177 8.07 19.38 6.98
C ILE A 177 7.83 19.28 5.48
N VAL A 178 8.86 19.62 4.71
CA VAL A 178 8.84 19.61 3.25
C VAL A 178 10.09 18.91 2.76
N ASP A 179 9.99 18.25 1.61
CA ASP A 179 11.18 17.79 0.90
C ASP A 179 11.90 19.02 0.33
N PRO A 180 13.20 19.26 0.67
CA PRO A 180 13.95 20.38 0.12
C PRO A 180 14.14 20.35 -1.39
N ALA A 181 14.08 19.17 -2.01
CA ALA A 181 14.20 19.01 -3.46
C ALA A 181 12.90 19.35 -4.21
N GLU A 182 11.79 19.51 -3.48
CA GLU A 182 10.47 19.73 -4.04
C GLU A 182 9.85 21.05 -3.61
N HIS A 183 8.96 21.57 -4.45
CA HIS A 183 8.14 22.71 -4.07
C HIS A 183 7.03 22.29 -3.11
N SER A 184 6.77 23.09 -2.07
CA SER A 184 5.78 22.79 -1.02
C SER A 184 4.36 22.49 -1.54
N ASP A 185 4.03 23.01 -2.72
CA ASP A 185 2.70 22.90 -3.33
C ASP A 185 2.42 21.53 -3.95
N LYS A 186 3.44 20.65 -4.02
CA LYS A 186 3.33 19.28 -4.54
C LYS A 186 2.79 18.25 -3.53
N MET A 187 2.76 18.55 -2.23
CA MET A 187 2.19 17.64 -1.21
C MET A 187 0.67 17.59 -1.32
N ARG A 188 0.18 16.79 -2.26
CA ARG A 188 -1.25 16.63 -2.55
C ARG A 188 -1.59 15.17 -2.79
N GLY A 189 -2.68 14.68 -2.20
CA GLY A 189 -3.16 13.32 -2.47
C GLY A 189 -3.91 12.68 -1.33
N SER A 190 -4.37 11.47 -1.59
CA SER A 190 -5.01 10.56 -0.66
C SER A 190 -4.05 9.43 -0.27
N PRO A 191 -3.80 9.16 1.02
CA PRO A 191 -2.85 8.14 1.46
C PRO A 191 -3.42 6.73 1.29
N ILE A 192 -2.93 5.97 0.33
CA ILE A 192 -3.44 4.64 -0.02
C ILE A 192 -3.02 3.61 1.03
N THR A 193 -1.72 3.50 1.30
CA THR A 193 -1.13 2.49 2.19
C THR A 193 0.08 3.06 2.93
N ARG A 194 0.36 2.53 4.13
CA ARG A 194 1.49 2.95 4.98
C ARG A 194 2.38 1.77 5.32
N LEU A 195 3.69 2.02 5.30
CA LEU A 195 4.72 1.12 5.81
C LEU A 195 5.64 1.87 6.78
N MET A 196 5.77 1.37 8.00
CA MET A 196 6.79 1.82 8.96
C MET A 196 8.03 0.92 8.86
N SER A 197 9.22 1.51 8.94
CA SER A 197 10.44 0.74 9.17
C SER A 197 10.42 0.08 10.54
N ALA A 198 11.16 -1.03 10.69
CA ALA A 198 11.10 -1.83 11.91
C ALA A 198 11.59 -1.07 13.17
N ASP A 199 12.51 -0.12 13.00
CA ASP A 199 13.01 0.77 14.04
C ASP A 199 12.12 2.01 14.27
N GLY A 200 11.04 2.14 13.49
CA GLY A 200 10.10 3.25 13.49
C GLY A 200 10.67 4.59 13.00
N ARG A 201 11.90 4.62 12.48
CA ARG A 201 12.54 5.83 11.99
C ARG A 201 11.91 6.36 10.71
N TRP A 202 11.51 5.48 9.81
CA TRP A 202 10.95 5.86 8.52
C TRP A 202 9.48 5.49 8.44
N ALA A 203 8.69 6.45 7.97
CA ALA A 203 7.29 6.27 7.68
C ALA A 203 7.06 6.53 6.19
N TYR A 204 6.77 5.47 5.43
CA TYR A 204 6.51 5.52 3.99
C TYR A 204 5.01 5.48 3.76
N THR A 205 4.47 6.44 3.01
CA THR A 205 3.06 6.44 2.60
C THR A 205 2.95 6.58 1.09
N LEU A 206 2.21 5.68 0.45
CA LEU A 206 1.87 5.80 -0.96
C LEU A 206 0.66 6.74 -1.10
N TYR A 207 0.78 7.76 -1.93
CA TYR A 207 -0.29 8.69 -2.26
C TYR A 207 -0.73 8.55 -3.72
N ASP A 208 -2.01 8.83 -3.97
CA ASP A 208 -2.59 8.80 -5.32
C ASP A 208 -2.22 10.00 -6.22
N GLY A 209 -1.58 11.03 -5.67
CA GLY A 209 -1.26 12.27 -6.39
C GLY A 209 -2.47 13.16 -6.74
N ALA A 210 -3.68 12.78 -6.34
CA ALA A 210 -4.94 13.49 -6.63
C ALA A 210 -5.10 13.95 -8.09
N GLY A 211 -4.83 13.04 -9.03
CA GLY A 211 -4.91 13.26 -10.48
C GLY A 211 -3.57 13.58 -11.16
N SER A 212 -2.51 13.80 -10.37
CA SER A 212 -1.11 13.89 -10.84
C SER A 212 -0.40 12.54 -10.68
N GLU A 213 0.95 12.49 -10.81
CA GLU A 213 1.69 11.26 -10.59
C GLU A 213 1.53 10.76 -9.13
N PRO A 214 1.33 9.45 -8.92
CA PRO A 214 1.43 8.87 -7.58
C PRO A 214 2.86 8.97 -7.07
N PHE A 215 3.02 9.07 -5.76
CA PHE A 215 4.34 9.20 -5.13
C PHE A 215 4.36 8.50 -3.77
N VAL A 216 5.56 8.19 -3.29
CA VAL A 216 5.75 7.81 -1.89
C VAL A 216 6.31 8.98 -1.11
N HIS A 217 5.63 9.36 -0.04
CA HIS A 217 6.17 10.26 0.97
C HIS A 217 6.98 9.43 1.99
N ALA A 218 8.28 9.66 2.06
CA ALA A 218 9.19 9.05 3.03
C ALA A 218 9.55 10.06 4.12
N LEU A 219 8.99 9.89 5.32
CA LEU A 219 9.24 10.76 6.47
C LEU A 219 10.28 10.13 7.41
N ASP A 220 11.39 10.83 7.67
CA ASP A 220 12.33 10.51 8.75
C ASP A 220 11.76 11.06 10.07
N THR A 221 11.11 10.21 10.84
CA THR A 221 10.46 10.57 12.10
C THR A 221 11.46 10.88 13.22
N ALA A 222 12.71 10.45 13.08
CA ALA A 222 13.76 10.75 14.04
C ALA A 222 14.36 12.14 13.82
N ARG A 223 14.45 12.58 12.55
CA ARG A 223 15.07 13.86 12.16
C ARG A 223 14.08 14.96 11.79
N GLY A 224 12.83 14.62 11.50
CA GLY A 224 11.84 15.58 11.01
C GLY A 224 12.16 16.10 9.61
N THR A 225 12.61 15.23 8.72
CA THR A 225 12.87 15.52 7.30
C THR A 225 12.07 14.58 6.43
N ALA A 226 11.82 14.94 5.18
CA ALA A 226 11.06 14.09 4.27
C ALA A 226 11.62 14.09 2.85
N HIS A 227 11.28 13.04 2.11
CA HIS A 227 11.53 12.89 0.68
C HIS A 227 10.25 12.47 -0.04
N CYS A 228 9.96 13.12 -1.17
CA CYS A 228 8.88 12.73 -2.07
C CYS A 228 9.48 11.97 -3.23
N ILE A 229 9.01 10.75 -3.45
CA ILE A 229 9.55 9.84 -4.45
C ILE A 229 8.47 9.62 -5.51
N ASP A 230 8.57 10.35 -6.61
CA ASP A 230 7.63 10.25 -7.71
C ASP A 230 7.67 8.86 -8.36
N LEU A 231 6.50 8.31 -8.64
CA LEU A 231 6.32 6.99 -9.24
C LEU A 231 5.74 7.13 -10.65
N GLU A 232 6.46 7.82 -11.53
CA GLU A 232 6.05 8.06 -12.93
C GLU A 232 5.66 6.75 -13.65
N MET A 233 6.35 5.64 -13.35
CA MET A 233 6.06 4.33 -13.92
C MET A 233 4.69 3.75 -13.52
N LEU A 234 4.00 4.35 -12.54
CA LEU A 234 2.66 3.97 -12.09
C LEU A 234 1.59 5.00 -12.48
N ALA A 235 1.92 6.03 -13.26
CA ALA A 235 0.93 7.01 -13.72
C ALA A 235 -0.19 6.34 -14.54
N GLY A 236 -1.44 6.73 -14.27
CA GLY A 236 -2.63 6.22 -14.99
C GLY A 236 -3.00 4.76 -14.71
N ARG A 237 -2.36 4.12 -13.72
CA ARG A 237 -2.60 2.71 -13.42
C ARG A 237 -3.99 2.48 -12.79
N ALA A 238 -4.77 1.57 -13.34
CA ALA A 238 -6.14 1.32 -12.90
C ALA A 238 -6.25 0.67 -11.49
N ASP A 239 -5.25 -0.12 -11.08
CA ASP A 239 -5.22 -0.84 -9.80
C ASP A 239 -4.48 -0.08 -8.69
N LEU A 240 -4.22 1.23 -8.85
CA LEU A 240 -3.44 2.06 -7.91
C LEU A 240 -3.89 1.94 -6.45
N TRP A 241 -5.20 1.90 -6.22
CA TRP A 241 -5.80 1.80 -4.88
C TRP A 241 -5.70 0.43 -4.23
N SER A 242 -5.25 -0.59 -4.97
CA SER A 242 -5.00 -1.94 -4.46
C SER A 242 -3.53 -2.18 -4.13
N LEU A 243 -2.67 -1.18 -4.31
CA LEU A 243 -1.24 -1.33 -4.11
C LEU A 243 -0.87 -1.27 -2.63
N GLU A 244 0.11 -2.08 -2.26
CA GLU A 244 0.64 -2.15 -0.91
C GLU A 244 2.11 -1.78 -0.89
N LEU A 245 2.57 -1.21 0.22
CA LEU A 245 3.99 -1.04 0.50
C LEU A 245 4.50 -2.24 1.30
N ARG A 246 5.63 -2.81 0.87
CA ARG A 246 6.29 -3.93 1.57
C ARG A 246 7.80 -3.71 1.66
N GLY A 247 8.42 -4.28 2.71
CA GLY A 247 9.88 -4.24 2.89
C GLY A 247 10.33 -3.17 3.88
N GLY A 248 11.39 -2.43 3.57
CA GLY A 248 11.84 -1.30 4.41
C GLY A 248 12.55 -1.66 5.72
N ALA A 249 13.13 -2.87 5.84
CA ALA A 249 14.12 -3.13 6.88
C ALA A 249 15.43 -2.36 6.57
N ALA A 250 16.24 -2.04 7.58
CA ALA A 250 17.46 -1.24 7.42
C ALA A 250 18.31 -1.69 6.20
N GLY A 251 18.53 -0.77 5.25
CA GLY A 251 19.31 -1.00 4.02
C GLY A 251 18.62 -1.85 2.95
N LYS A 252 17.36 -2.26 3.14
CA LYS A 252 16.57 -2.96 2.11
C LYS A 252 15.63 -1.98 1.40
N PRO A 253 15.35 -2.21 0.11
CA PRO A 253 14.42 -1.36 -0.62
C PRO A 253 12.99 -1.51 -0.09
N VAL A 254 12.22 -0.44 -0.25
CA VAL A 254 10.76 -0.49 -0.16
C VAL A 254 10.23 -0.90 -1.53
N ARG A 255 9.20 -1.74 -1.57
CA ARG A 255 8.55 -2.17 -2.80
C ARG A 255 7.09 -1.74 -2.79
N VAL A 256 6.63 -1.24 -3.91
CA VAL A 256 5.20 -1.14 -4.21
C VAL A 256 4.80 -2.45 -4.86
N VAL A 257 3.78 -3.12 -4.33
CA VAL A 257 3.32 -4.42 -4.83
C VAL A 257 1.88 -4.37 -5.29
N SER A 258 1.58 -5.11 -6.36
CA SER A 258 0.22 -5.41 -6.83
C SER A 258 0.02 -6.91 -6.74
N SER A 259 -1.00 -7.35 -5.99
CA SER A 259 -1.30 -8.78 -5.80
C SER A 259 -0.07 -9.61 -5.40
N GLY A 260 0.77 -9.04 -4.52
CA GLY A 260 2.02 -9.65 -4.03
C GLY A 260 3.23 -9.55 -4.96
N SER A 261 3.06 -9.12 -6.22
CA SER A 261 4.15 -8.92 -7.17
C SER A 261 4.67 -7.48 -7.13
N PRO A 262 6.00 -7.24 -7.03
CA PRO A 262 6.55 -5.90 -7.11
C PRO A 262 6.21 -5.23 -8.45
N VAL A 263 5.84 -3.95 -8.40
CA VAL A 263 5.56 -3.09 -9.56
C VAL A 263 6.40 -1.81 -9.56
N ALA A 264 6.95 -1.43 -8.40
CA ALA A 264 8.01 -0.43 -8.27
C ALA A 264 8.94 -0.82 -7.10
N VAL A 265 10.20 -0.38 -7.20
CA VAL A 265 11.22 -0.56 -6.16
C VAL A 265 11.82 0.81 -5.82
N LEU A 266 11.86 1.13 -4.54
CA LEU A 266 12.37 2.37 -4.00
C LEU A 266 13.69 2.09 -3.29
N ASP A 267 14.74 2.80 -3.70
CA ASP A 267 16.01 2.82 -2.98
C ASP A 267 15.89 3.75 -1.77
N THR A 268 16.12 3.21 -0.57
CA THR A 268 15.96 3.93 0.70
C THR A 268 17.18 4.77 1.09
N THR A 269 18.23 4.75 0.26
CA THR A 269 19.44 5.57 0.41
C THR A 269 19.41 6.75 -0.55
N THR A 270 19.04 6.52 -1.81
CA THR A 270 19.03 7.55 -2.85
C THR A 270 17.65 8.18 -3.06
N PHE A 271 16.59 7.62 -2.47
CA PHE A 271 15.20 8.04 -2.66
C PHE A 271 14.77 8.07 -4.14
N ALA A 272 15.26 7.09 -4.91
CA ALA A 272 14.89 6.92 -6.32
C ALA A 272 13.95 5.73 -6.49
N ALA A 273 12.97 5.86 -7.39
CA ALA A 273 12.10 4.78 -7.80
C ALA A 273 12.54 4.16 -9.13
N SER A 274 12.32 2.86 -9.29
CA SER A 274 12.61 2.13 -10.52
C SER A 274 11.61 1.00 -10.75
N VAL A 275 11.49 0.57 -12.01
CA VAL A 275 10.74 -0.64 -12.36
C VAL A 275 11.49 -1.86 -11.81
N PRO A 276 10.81 -2.85 -11.21
CA PRO A 276 11.44 -4.05 -10.70
C PRO A 276 12.24 -4.77 -11.79
N ARG A 277 13.49 -5.12 -11.49
CA ARG A 277 14.30 -5.94 -12.39
C ARG A 277 13.67 -7.32 -12.51
N THR A 278 13.22 -7.69 -13.70
CA THR A 278 12.91 -9.08 -14.01
C THR A 278 14.22 -9.84 -14.06
N HIS A 279 14.43 -10.79 -13.14
CA HIS A 279 15.49 -11.79 -13.33
C HIS A 279 15.04 -12.67 -14.51
N GLY A 280 15.43 -12.27 -15.72
CA GLY A 280 15.31 -13.12 -16.89
C GLY A 280 15.93 -14.46 -16.53
N ARG A 281 15.15 -15.53 -16.59
CA ARG A 281 15.60 -16.89 -16.28
C ARG A 281 16.78 -17.21 -17.20
N PRO A 282 18.04 -17.21 -16.70
CA PRO A 282 19.21 -17.33 -17.57
C PRO A 282 19.23 -18.66 -18.33
N TRP A 283 18.55 -19.68 -17.80
CA TRP A 283 18.39 -20.98 -18.44
C TRP A 283 17.59 -20.96 -19.75
N ALA A 284 16.78 -19.94 -20.02
CA ALA A 284 16.10 -19.81 -21.31
C ALA A 284 17.10 -19.59 -22.46
N LEU A 285 18.20 -18.88 -22.20
CA LEU A 285 19.33 -18.76 -23.13
C LEU A 285 20.12 -20.08 -23.23
N PHE A 286 20.22 -20.85 -22.14
CA PHE A 286 20.84 -22.18 -22.19
C PHE A 286 20.03 -23.19 -23.01
N ILE A 287 18.68 -23.16 -22.99
CA ILE A 287 17.86 -24.03 -23.86
C ILE A 287 17.97 -23.61 -25.32
N ALA A 288 17.98 -22.30 -25.62
CA ALA A 288 18.21 -21.82 -26.99
C ALA A 288 19.60 -22.23 -27.50
N ALA A 289 20.63 -22.18 -26.65
CA ALA A 289 21.97 -22.65 -26.99
C ALA A 289 22.05 -24.18 -27.15
N LEU A 290 21.36 -24.96 -26.31
CA LEU A 290 21.33 -26.42 -26.40
C LEU A 290 20.61 -26.90 -27.68
N LEU A 291 19.53 -26.22 -28.07
CA LEU A 291 18.81 -26.48 -29.32
C LEU A 291 19.64 -26.05 -30.55
N GLY A 292 20.45 -25.00 -30.44
CA GLY A 292 21.40 -24.60 -31.48
C GLY A 292 22.55 -25.60 -31.67
N VAL A 293 23.05 -26.20 -30.58
CA VAL A 293 24.09 -27.26 -30.65
C VAL A 293 23.54 -28.57 -31.21
N LEU A 294 22.28 -28.93 -30.91
CA LEU A 294 21.66 -30.14 -31.47
C LEU A 294 21.44 -30.04 -33.00
N ALA A 295 21.29 -28.83 -33.54
CA ALA A 295 21.15 -28.60 -34.97
C ALA A 295 22.47 -28.69 -35.76
N LEU A 296 23.64 -28.64 -35.09
CA LEU A 296 24.95 -28.79 -35.73
C LEU A 296 25.47 -30.25 -35.80
N VAL A 297 24.85 -31.19 -35.07
CA VAL A 297 25.31 -32.60 -35.01
C VAL A 297 24.63 -33.50 -36.05
N THR A 298 23.65 -33.00 -36.81
CA THR A 298 22.93 -33.78 -37.85
C THR A 298 23.33 -33.42 -39.28
N VAL A 299 24.63 -33.34 -39.58
CA VAL A 299 25.13 -33.42 -40.96
C VAL A 299 25.57 -34.87 -41.22
N PRO A 300 24.84 -35.69 -41.99
CA PRO A 300 25.32 -37.02 -42.35
C PRO A 300 26.44 -36.88 -43.38
N ALA A 301 27.62 -37.41 -43.04
CA ALA A 301 28.72 -37.59 -43.98
C ALA A 301 28.30 -38.62 -45.06
N TRP A 302 27.94 -38.13 -46.24
CA TRP A 302 27.76 -38.98 -47.43
C TRP A 302 29.02 -38.90 -48.29
N VAL A 303 30.00 -39.77 -48.00
CA VAL A 303 31.17 -39.99 -48.86
C VAL A 303 31.48 -41.49 -48.96
N ARG A 304 30.90 -42.11 -50.00
CA ARG A 304 31.53 -42.90 -51.09
C ARG A 304 32.38 -44.17 -50.80
N GLY A 305 32.01 -45.27 -51.47
CA GLY A 305 32.85 -46.43 -51.86
C GLY A 305 32.08 -47.77 -51.75
N SER A 306 31.48 -48.36 -52.79
CA SER A 306 31.97 -49.03 -54.02
C SER A 306 31.97 -50.57 -53.94
N ASP A 307 31.33 -51.17 -54.95
CA ASP A 307 31.49 -52.51 -55.55
C ASP A 307 30.78 -53.75 -54.98
N GLY A 308 30.09 -54.47 -55.91
CA GLY A 308 29.85 -55.92 -55.77
C GLY A 308 28.55 -56.52 -56.34
N ARG A 309 28.38 -56.53 -57.68
CA ARG A 309 27.70 -57.53 -58.54
C ARG A 309 26.54 -58.41 -57.97
N ALA A 310 25.38 -58.41 -58.64
CA ALA A 310 24.95 -59.46 -59.60
C ALA A 310 23.41 -59.55 -59.84
N ARG A 311 23.04 -59.65 -61.14
CA ARG A 311 21.90 -60.37 -61.78
C ARG A 311 20.47 -59.86 -61.52
N ALA A 312 19.83 -59.31 -62.56
CA ALA A 312 18.79 -59.92 -63.44
C ALA A 312 17.42 -60.01 -62.72
N ASP A 313 16.27 -59.53 -63.22
CA ASP A 313 15.72 -59.69 -64.56
C ASP A 313 14.47 -58.78 -64.78
N HIS A 314 14.21 -58.49 -66.05
CA HIS A 314 12.94 -58.20 -66.74
C HIS A 314 11.73 -57.38 -66.16
N ARG A 315 11.37 -56.33 -66.95
CA ARG A 315 10.07 -56.03 -67.62
C ARG A 315 9.29 -54.73 -67.28
N ARG A 316 9.27 -53.86 -68.30
CA ARG A 316 8.11 -53.21 -68.99
C ARG A 316 7.34 -52.03 -68.37
N GLY A 317 7.21 -50.97 -69.20
CA GLY A 317 6.03 -50.09 -69.36
C GLY A 317 6.27 -48.63 -68.95
N ALA A 318 6.53 -47.66 -69.85
CA ALA A 318 5.55 -46.89 -70.67
C ALA A 318 4.51 -46.16 -69.78
N GLN A 319 4.18 -44.86 -69.83
CA GLN A 319 4.19 -43.77 -70.83
C GLN A 319 3.85 -42.47 -70.02
N ALA A 320 4.51 -41.33 -70.21
CA ALA A 320 4.22 -40.24 -71.16
C ALA A 320 3.00 -39.31 -70.84
N ARG A 321 3.26 -37.99 -71.00
CA ARG A 321 2.40 -36.81 -71.24
C ARG A 321 2.23 -35.86 -70.03
N ARG A 322 2.94 -34.71 -69.97
CA ARG A 322 2.76 -33.42 -70.69
C ARG A 322 1.33 -32.87 -70.60
N LEU A 323 1.16 -31.70 -69.96
CA LEU A 323 0.83 -30.42 -70.61
C LEU A 323 0.71 -29.26 -69.58
N ARG A 324 1.51 -28.21 -69.82
CA ARG A 324 1.33 -26.78 -69.45
C ARG A 324 0.22 -26.16 -70.37
N PRO A 325 -0.12 -24.84 -70.38
CA PRO A 325 0.34 -23.67 -69.60
C PRO A 325 -0.73 -22.57 -69.25
N ARG A 326 -0.28 -21.55 -68.47
CA ARG A 326 -0.45 -20.06 -68.58
C ARG A 326 -1.82 -19.35 -68.62
N GLY A 327 -1.88 -18.28 -67.81
CA GLY A 327 -2.47 -16.93 -68.08
C GLY A 327 -2.65 -16.17 -66.75
N ARG A 328 -1.87 -15.15 -66.33
CA ARG A 328 -1.86 -13.71 -66.74
C ARG A 328 -3.28 -13.18 -67.00
N SER A 329 -3.82 -12.11 -66.38
CA SER A 329 -3.24 -10.77 -66.12
C SER A 329 -4.15 -9.89 -65.23
N ARG A 330 -3.52 -9.01 -64.43
CA ARG A 330 -3.74 -7.55 -64.24
C ARG A 330 -5.14 -6.90 -64.30
N GLY A 331 -5.37 -5.99 -63.35
CA GLY A 331 -6.12 -4.72 -63.51
C GLY A 331 -6.70 -4.20 -62.18
N LEU A 332 -6.10 -3.20 -61.50
CA LEU A 332 -6.48 -1.76 -61.48
C LEU A 332 -7.89 -1.50 -60.87
N ARG A 333 -8.24 -0.49 -60.05
CA ARG A 333 -7.61 0.72 -59.47
C ARG A 333 -8.65 1.40 -58.52
N VAL A 334 -8.17 2.21 -57.55
CA VAL A 334 -8.68 3.54 -57.07
C VAL A 334 -10.02 3.59 -56.29
N ALA A 335 -10.02 3.95 -54.99
CA ALA A 335 -10.29 5.26 -54.32
C ALA A 335 -11.74 5.78 -54.53
N ASP A 336 -12.48 6.35 -53.58
CA ASP A 336 -12.21 7.42 -52.59
C ASP A 336 -13.44 7.51 -51.62
N PRO A 337 -13.39 8.21 -50.46
CA PRO A 337 -14.39 8.19 -49.39
C PRO A 337 -15.37 9.39 -49.43
N ARG A 338 -16.44 9.34 -48.62
CA ARG A 338 -16.98 10.44 -47.77
C ARG A 338 -18.41 10.18 -47.28
N ARG A 339 -18.69 10.80 -46.11
CA ARG A 339 -19.94 11.33 -45.52
C ARG A 339 -20.27 10.66 -44.18
N ARG A 340 -20.02 11.29 -43.03
CA ARG A 340 -20.76 12.41 -42.39
C ARG A 340 -22.27 12.15 -42.27
N GLY A 341 -22.66 11.88 -41.03
CA GLY A 341 -23.96 12.03 -40.39
C GLY A 341 -23.66 12.10 -38.90
#